data_AF-A0A0C3N357-F1
#
_entry.id   AF-A0A0C3N357-F1
#
_cell.length_a   1.000
_cell.length_b   1.000
_cell.length_c   1.000
_cell.angle_alpha   90.00
_cell.angle_beta   90.00
_cell.angle_gamma   90.00
#
_symmetry.space_group_name_H-M   'P 1'
#
loop_
_entity.id
_entity.type
_entity.pdbx_description
1 polymer ?
#
loop_
_entity_poly.entity_id
_entity_poly.type
_entity_poly.pdbx_seq_one_letter_code
_entity_poly.pdbx_strand_id
1 'polypeptide(L)'
;MPVRQASGIIAARAKQQGLRRALTGKRKILSDLVLETAPRDWIARLLPSFLSQKTRPGVFAASLDGVMKPATICRPEAYAVALAALYSDADEALSDLTNAQEAPESLKVRAKRSRPSGSKPAGAHTATEVAEAYFRSNFSNAAMAKLLGGSCTWIRSLLVRLNLPPASLIGKARNRAALMSFKAGANIDSACTSAGASVTDLVDLLRFDLDLLVPLIRRG
;
A
#
# COMPACT_ATOMS: atom_id res chain seq x y z
N MET A 1 -8.72 10.16 14.81
CA MET A 1 -8.94 8.73 14.52
C MET A 1 -8.21 8.35 13.23
N PRO A 2 -7.43 7.25 13.19
CA PRO A 2 -6.76 6.79 11.97
C PRO A 2 -7.77 6.40 10.88
N VAL A 3 -7.59 6.92 9.65
CA VAL A 3 -8.42 6.62 8.47
C VAL A 3 -8.58 5.11 8.23
N ARG A 4 -7.52 4.34 8.52
CA ARG A 4 -7.53 2.88 8.41
C ARG A 4 -8.55 2.19 9.31
N GLN A 5 -8.77 2.70 10.52
CA GLN A 5 -9.76 2.15 11.45
C GLN A 5 -11.18 2.43 10.96
N ALA A 6 -11.44 3.66 10.50
CA ALA A 6 -12.73 4.05 9.90
C ALA A 6 -13.09 3.12 8.74
N SER A 7 -12.15 2.95 7.80
CA SER A 7 -12.34 2.07 6.65
C SER A 7 -12.58 0.62 7.04
N GLY A 8 -12.01 0.14 8.14
CA GLY A 8 -12.22 -1.20 8.68
C GLY A 8 -13.64 -1.40 9.18
N ILE A 9 -14.13 -0.49 10.03
CA ILE A 9 -15.49 -0.52 10.61
C ILE A 9 -16.54 -0.44 9.50
N ILE A 10 -16.42 0.55 8.62
CA ILE A 10 -17.34 0.73 7.49
C ILE A 10 -17.35 -0.52 6.61
N ALA A 11 -16.19 -1.09 6.30
CA ALA A 11 -16.11 -2.31 5.50
C ALA A 11 -16.76 -3.53 6.17
N ALA A 12 -16.71 -3.61 7.51
CA ALA A 12 -17.34 -4.67 8.26
C ALA A 12 -18.86 -4.51 8.30
N ARG A 13 -19.35 -3.31 8.60
CA ARG A 13 -20.78 -3.00 8.60
C ARG A 13 -21.40 -3.19 7.21
N ALA A 14 -20.73 -2.70 6.17
CA ALA A 14 -21.10 -2.93 4.78
C ALA A 14 -21.19 -4.44 4.44
N LYS A 15 -20.27 -5.25 4.97
CA LYS A 15 -20.29 -6.71 4.79
C LYS A 15 -21.50 -7.35 5.48
N GLN A 16 -21.87 -6.90 6.69
CA GLN A 16 -23.07 -7.39 7.41
C GLN A 16 -24.34 -7.11 6.61
N GLN A 17 -24.41 -5.97 5.91
CA GLN A 17 -25.52 -5.62 5.01
C GLN A 17 -25.43 -6.23 3.61
N GLY A 18 -24.48 -7.14 3.37
CA GLY A 18 -24.35 -7.84 2.08
C GLY A 18 -23.77 -6.99 0.94
N LEU A 19 -23.20 -5.82 1.24
CA LEU A 19 -22.64 -4.93 0.22
C LEU A 19 -21.31 -5.44 -0.35
N ARG A 20 -21.07 -5.07 -1.61
CA ARG A 20 -19.86 -5.37 -2.38
C ARG A 20 -18.76 -4.35 -2.09
N ARG A 21 -17.55 -4.83 -1.84
CA ARG A 21 -16.30 -4.01 -1.79
C ARG A 21 -15.46 -4.06 -3.07
N ALA A 22 -15.69 -5.06 -3.91
CA ALA A 22 -14.96 -5.24 -5.16
C ALA A 22 -15.39 -4.22 -6.21
N LEU A 23 -14.51 -3.94 -7.17
CA LEU A 23 -14.80 -3.05 -8.31
C LEU A 23 -15.92 -3.62 -9.20
N THR A 24 -16.03 -4.95 -9.28
CA THR A 24 -16.98 -5.68 -10.12
C THR A 24 -17.70 -6.78 -9.33
N GLY A 25 -18.88 -7.21 -9.79
CA GLY A 25 -19.75 -8.18 -9.11
C GLY A 25 -21.23 -7.84 -9.19
N LYS A 26 -22.11 -8.74 -8.71
CA LYS A 26 -23.57 -8.57 -8.81
C LYS A 26 -24.24 -7.98 -7.55
N ARG A 27 -23.53 -7.93 -6.42
CA ARG A 27 -24.05 -7.39 -5.16
C ARG A 27 -24.01 -5.86 -5.17
N LYS A 28 -24.99 -5.27 -4.49
CA LYS A 28 -25.14 -3.82 -4.29
C LYS A 28 -23.88 -3.19 -3.69
N ILE A 29 -23.53 -1.99 -4.11
CA ILE A 29 -22.38 -1.22 -3.58
C ILE A 29 -22.83 -0.15 -2.59
N LEU A 30 -21.87 0.47 -1.90
CA LEU A 30 -22.16 1.50 -0.90
C LEU A 30 -22.77 2.74 -1.55
N SER A 31 -22.31 3.13 -2.74
CA SER A 31 -22.92 4.23 -3.50
C SER A 31 -24.39 3.99 -3.84
N ASP A 32 -24.75 2.74 -4.19
CA ASP A 32 -26.15 2.39 -4.46
C ASP A 32 -26.98 2.49 -3.17
N LEU A 33 -26.42 2.05 -2.03
CA LEU A 33 -27.09 2.17 -0.74
C LEU A 33 -27.33 3.63 -0.37
N VAL A 34 -26.31 4.49 -0.49
CA VAL A 34 -26.42 5.92 -0.21
C VAL A 34 -27.46 6.59 -1.11
N LEU A 35 -27.53 6.23 -2.39
CA LEU A 35 -28.53 6.77 -3.32
C LEU A 35 -29.97 6.33 -2.97
N GLU A 36 -30.13 5.20 -2.30
CA GLU A 36 -31.44 4.70 -1.86
C GLU A 36 -31.86 5.24 -0.48
N THR A 37 -30.90 5.51 0.42
CA THR A 37 -31.21 5.85 1.82
C THR A 37 -31.07 7.34 2.13
N ALA A 38 -30.16 8.06 1.47
CA ALA A 38 -29.88 9.46 1.82
C ALA A 38 -30.64 10.44 0.91
N PRO A 39 -31.18 11.55 1.46
CA PRO A 39 -31.78 12.61 0.65
C PRO A 39 -30.80 13.15 -0.37
N ARG A 40 -31.23 13.29 -1.63
CA ARG A 40 -30.39 13.74 -2.73
C ARG A 40 -29.73 15.10 -2.46
N ASP A 41 -30.44 16.00 -1.79
CA ASP A 41 -29.95 17.34 -1.43
C ASP A 41 -28.79 17.31 -0.44
N TRP A 42 -28.79 16.33 0.49
CA TRP A 42 -27.68 16.13 1.41
C TRP A 42 -26.43 15.68 0.67
N ILE A 43 -26.60 14.72 -0.25
CA ILE A 43 -25.51 14.23 -1.09
C ILE A 43 -24.96 15.37 -1.95
N ALA A 44 -25.82 16.23 -2.51
CA ALA A 44 -25.40 17.37 -3.32
C ALA A 44 -24.55 18.39 -2.53
N ARG A 45 -24.87 18.61 -1.26
CA ARG A 45 -24.13 19.54 -0.38
C ARG A 45 -22.80 18.94 0.11
N LEU A 46 -22.80 17.67 0.53
CA LEU A 46 -21.63 17.03 1.14
C LEU A 46 -20.66 16.43 0.12
N LEU A 47 -21.20 15.91 -0.99
CA LEU A 47 -20.44 15.21 -2.03
C LEU A 47 -20.90 15.65 -3.44
N PRO A 48 -20.76 16.95 -3.80
CA PRO A 48 -21.22 17.44 -5.10
C PRO A 48 -20.60 16.69 -6.29
N SER A 49 -19.32 16.32 -6.17
CA SER A 49 -18.59 15.54 -7.19
C SER A 49 -19.13 14.12 -7.39
N PHE A 50 -19.84 13.56 -6.41
CA PHE A 50 -20.44 12.23 -6.50
C PHE A 50 -21.71 12.24 -7.37
N LEU A 51 -22.47 13.34 -7.33
CA LEU A 51 -23.64 13.51 -8.19
C LEU A 51 -23.29 14.00 -9.60
N SER A 52 -22.18 14.75 -9.73
CA SER A 52 -21.71 15.23 -11.05
C SER A 52 -21.07 14.10 -11.87
N GLN A 53 -20.49 13.10 -11.21
CA GLN A 53 -20.12 11.85 -11.86
C GLN A 53 -21.40 11.15 -12.31
N LYS A 54 -21.40 10.58 -13.52
CA LYS A 54 -22.51 9.74 -14.05
C LYS A 54 -22.59 8.43 -13.26
N THR A 55 -22.84 8.53 -11.95
CA THR A 55 -22.91 7.43 -11.01
C THR A 55 -24.17 6.66 -11.34
N ARG A 56 -24.00 5.59 -12.12
CA ARG A 56 -25.07 4.66 -12.47
C ARG A 56 -25.14 3.57 -11.40
N PRO A 57 -26.35 3.05 -11.09
CA PRO A 57 -26.48 1.92 -10.19
C PRO A 57 -25.53 0.77 -10.57
N GLY A 58 -24.82 0.23 -9.58
CA GLY A 58 -23.87 -0.87 -9.74
C GLY A 58 -22.47 -0.47 -10.26
N VAL A 59 -22.24 0.81 -10.58
CA VAL A 59 -20.91 1.32 -10.98
C VAL A 59 -20.16 1.83 -9.76
N PHE A 60 -18.96 1.28 -9.54
CA PHE A 60 -18.11 1.67 -8.42
C PHE A 60 -17.69 3.14 -8.51
N ALA A 61 -18.06 3.94 -7.51
CA ALA A 61 -17.71 5.35 -7.37
C ALA A 61 -16.57 5.50 -6.37
N ALA A 62 -15.34 5.69 -6.85
CA ALA A 62 -14.14 5.72 -6.01
C ALA A 62 -14.17 6.80 -4.91
N SER A 63 -14.88 7.91 -5.15
CA SER A 63 -15.07 9.00 -4.20
C SER A 63 -15.79 8.56 -2.92
N LEU A 64 -16.69 7.58 -3.02
CA LEU A 64 -17.50 7.08 -1.91
C LEU A 64 -17.18 5.62 -1.58
N ASP A 65 -17.24 4.69 -2.53
CA ASP A 65 -16.95 3.27 -2.28
C ASP A 65 -15.49 3.01 -1.86
N GLY A 66 -14.60 3.96 -2.14
CA GLY A 66 -13.21 3.95 -1.70
C GLY A 66 -13.05 3.95 -0.19
N VAL A 67 -14.01 4.49 0.57
CA VAL A 67 -13.94 4.57 2.05
C VAL A 67 -13.83 3.19 2.71
N MET A 68 -14.29 2.13 2.04
CA MET A 68 -14.15 0.73 2.51
C MET A 68 -12.76 0.12 2.26
N LYS A 69 -11.81 0.87 1.67
CA LYS A 69 -10.47 0.40 1.33
C LYS A 69 -9.41 1.13 2.18
N PRO A 70 -8.67 0.42 3.05
CA PRO A 70 -7.71 1.05 3.98
C PRO A 70 -6.54 1.80 3.32
N ALA A 71 -6.28 1.54 2.05
CA ALA A 71 -5.20 2.17 1.26
C ALA A 71 -5.69 3.36 0.42
N THR A 72 -7.00 3.67 0.46
CA THR A 72 -7.60 4.75 -0.31
C THR A 72 -7.93 5.91 0.63
N ILE A 73 -7.46 7.10 0.28
CA ILE A 73 -7.77 8.33 1.01
C ILE A 73 -8.98 8.95 0.34
N CYS A 74 -10.09 9.02 1.07
CA CYS A 74 -11.30 9.72 0.66
C CYS A 74 -11.46 11.01 1.47
N ARG A 75 -12.35 11.89 1.03
CA ARG A 75 -12.66 13.10 1.79
C ARG A 75 -13.44 12.75 3.08
N PRO A 76 -13.28 13.50 4.18
CA PRO A 76 -13.97 13.21 5.46
C PRO A 76 -15.49 13.06 5.32
N GLU A 77 -16.11 13.86 4.46
CA GLU A 77 -17.54 13.87 4.19
C GLU A 77 -18.02 12.52 3.63
N ALA A 78 -17.18 11.83 2.85
CA ALA A 78 -17.50 10.50 2.32
C ALA A 78 -17.59 9.46 3.43
N TYR A 79 -16.78 9.57 4.49
CA TYR A 79 -16.88 8.68 5.65
C TYR A 79 -18.16 8.94 6.44
N ALA A 80 -18.51 10.22 6.65
CA ALA A 80 -19.74 10.60 7.33
C ALA A 80 -20.99 10.10 6.58
N VAL A 81 -21.06 10.31 5.27
CA VAL A 81 -22.16 9.82 4.42
C VAL A 81 -22.24 8.29 4.42
N ALA A 82 -21.08 7.61 4.37
CA ALA A 82 -21.04 6.15 4.44
C ALA A 82 -21.59 5.62 5.78
N LEU A 83 -21.21 6.24 6.90
CA LEU A 83 -21.70 5.86 8.23
C LEU A 83 -23.21 6.12 8.36
N ALA A 84 -23.67 7.30 7.93
CA ALA A 84 -25.09 7.65 7.95
C ALA A 84 -25.96 6.70 7.12
N ALA A 85 -25.42 6.11 6.04
CA ALA A 85 -26.14 5.12 5.26
C ALA A 85 -26.06 3.69 5.82
N LEU A 86 -25.04 3.38 6.62
CA LEU A 86 -24.80 2.04 7.18
C LEU A 86 -25.35 1.84 8.59
N TYR A 87 -25.64 2.92 9.30
CA TYR A 87 -26.19 2.90 10.64
C TYR A 87 -27.53 3.62 10.66
N SER A 88 -28.49 3.05 11.38
CA SER A 88 -29.77 3.69 11.66
C SER A 88 -29.67 4.72 12.77
N ASP A 89 -28.68 4.57 13.66
CA ASP A 89 -28.45 5.41 14.84
C ASP A 89 -27.02 5.98 14.83
N ALA A 90 -26.92 7.27 15.14
CA ALA A 90 -25.63 7.97 15.23
C ALA A 90 -24.81 7.52 16.43
N ASP A 91 -25.45 7.15 17.54
CA ASP A 91 -24.78 6.70 18.76
C ASP A 91 -24.15 5.32 18.57
N GLU A 92 -24.81 4.42 17.83
CA GLU A 92 -24.25 3.12 17.44
C GLU A 92 -22.99 3.32 16.55
N ALA A 93 -23.07 4.23 15.57
CA ALA A 93 -21.94 4.55 14.71
C ALA A 93 -20.77 5.14 15.50
N LEU A 94 -21.05 6.06 16.43
CA LEU A 94 -20.02 6.69 17.26
C LEU A 94 -19.37 5.69 18.21
N SER A 95 -20.18 4.84 18.85
CA SER A 95 -19.72 3.76 19.72
C SER A 95 -18.77 2.81 18.98
N ASP A 96 -19.12 2.37 17.77
CA ASP A 96 -18.26 1.52 16.95
C ASP A 96 -16.95 2.22 16.54
N LEU A 97 -16.99 3.54 16.33
CA LEU A 97 -15.80 4.33 16.00
C LEU A 97 -14.87 4.53 17.19
N THR A 98 -15.42 4.77 18.39
CA THR A 98 -14.63 5.03 19.61
C THR A 98 -14.10 3.74 20.22
N ASN A 99 -14.87 2.66 20.18
CA ASN A 99 -14.52 1.37 20.79
C ASN A 99 -13.61 0.52 19.89
N ALA A 100 -13.31 0.96 18.66
CA ALA A 100 -12.45 0.26 17.72
C ALA A 100 -10.97 0.14 18.13
N GLN A 101 -10.55 0.68 19.28
CA GLN A 101 -9.27 0.30 19.90
C GLN A 101 -9.23 -1.20 20.25
N GLU A 102 -10.39 -1.81 20.50
CA GLU A 102 -10.57 -3.25 20.71
C GLU A 102 -11.38 -3.85 19.56
N ALA A 103 -10.91 -3.74 18.31
CA ALA A 103 -11.63 -4.35 17.20
C ALA A 103 -11.84 -5.86 17.49
N PRO A 104 -13.10 -6.35 17.62
CA PRO A 104 -13.36 -7.75 17.91
C PRO A 104 -12.68 -8.63 16.86
N GLU A 105 -12.23 -9.80 17.26
CA GLU A 105 -11.40 -10.70 16.45
C GLU A 105 -12.08 -11.09 15.11
N SER A 106 -13.41 -10.95 15.03
CA SER A 106 -14.25 -11.07 13.84
C SER A 106 -14.04 -9.97 12.77
N LEU A 107 -13.41 -8.85 13.14
CA LEU A 107 -13.09 -7.68 12.30
C LEU A 107 -11.65 -7.67 11.79
N LYS A 108 -10.79 -8.59 12.26
CA LYS A 108 -9.51 -8.87 11.62
C LYS A 108 -9.84 -9.47 10.26
N VAL A 109 -9.99 -8.61 9.24
CA VAL A 109 -10.04 -9.02 7.84
C VAL A 109 -8.80 -9.87 7.65
N ARG A 110 -8.98 -11.19 7.64
CA ARG A 110 -7.93 -12.16 7.36
C ARG A 110 -7.32 -11.68 6.07
N ALA A 111 -6.15 -11.04 6.15
CA ALA A 111 -5.45 -10.52 4.99
C ALA A 111 -5.46 -11.68 4.02
N LYS A 112 -6.09 -11.49 2.85
CA LYS A 112 -6.22 -12.57 1.87
C LYS A 112 -4.82 -13.14 1.72
N ARG A 113 -4.62 -14.34 2.25
CA ARG A 113 -3.39 -15.10 2.02
C ARG A 113 -3.34 -15.18 0.52
N SER A 114 -2.41 -14.43 -0.07
CA SER A 114 -2.02 -14.60 -1.46
C SER A 114 -1.91 -16.11 -1.65
N ARG A 115 -2.73 -16.68 -2.54
CA ARG A 115 -2.60 -18.10 -2.88
C ARG A 115 -1.12 -18.33 -3.21
N PRO A 116 -0.44 -19.33 -2.63
CA PRO A 116 0.94 -19.59 -2.95
C PRO A 116 0.97 -20.00 -4.42
N SER A 117 1.49 -19.11 -5.26
CA SER A 117 1.84 -19.42 -6.64
C SER A 117 3.09 -20.30 -6.59
N GLY A 118 2.91 -21.62 -6.50
CA GLY A 118 3.82 -22.64 -7.03
C GLY A 118 5.32 -22.63 -6.65
N SER A 119 5.78 -21.76 -5.76
CA SER A 119 7.18 -21.66 -5.35
C SER A 119 7.28 -21.79 -3.83
N LYS A 120 8.46 -22.24 -3.37
CA LYS A 120 8.81 -22.46 -1.96
C LYS A 120 8.12 -21.46 -1.01
N PRO A 121 7.66 -21.91 0.17
CA PRO A 121 6.99 -21.04 1.13
C PRO A 121 7.82 -19.76 1.36
N ALA A 122 7.13 -18.61 1.27
CA ALA A 122 7.66 -17.24 1.25
C ALA A 122 8.43 -16.78 2.52
N GLY A 123 9.00 -17.72 3.27
CA GLY A 123 9.86 -17.53 4.43
C GLY A 123 11.12 -18.40 4.45
N ALA A 124 11.43 -19.16 3.38
CA ALA A 124 12.58 -20.08 3.36
C ALA A 124 13.88 -19.47 2.80
N HIS A 125 13.85 -18.24 2.29
CA HIS A 125 15.05 -17.59 1.76
C HIS A 125 15.84 -16.91 2.89
N THR A 126 17.08 -17.33 3.07
CA THR A 126 18.04 -16.68 3.96
C THR A 126 18.38 -15.28 3.42
N ALA A 127 18.83 -14.37 4.29
CA ALA A 127 19.21 -13.01 3.89
C ALA A 127 20.32 -13.02 2.81
N THR A 128 21.21 -14.01 2.86
CA THR A 128 22.29 -14.23 1.89
C THR A 128 21.76 -14.62 0.51
N GLU A 129 20.80 -15.55 0.43
CA GLU A 129 20.15 -15.93 -0.85
C GLU A 129 19.46 -14.74 -1.51
N VAL A 130 18.78 -13.91 -0.72
CA VAL A 130 18.09 -12.72 -1.23
C VAL A 130 19.11 -11.69 -1.72
N ALA A 131 20.20 -11.48 -0.98
CA ALA A 131 21.27 -10.59 -1.40
C ALA A 131 21.93 -11.07 -2.70
N GLU A 132 22.27 -12.36 -2.82
CA GLU A 132 22.84 -12.91 -4.07
C GLU A 132 21.89 -12.74 -5.26
N ALA A 133 20.61 -13.03 -5.08
CA ALA A 133 19.60 -12.80 -6.11
C ALA A 133 19.48 -11.30 -6.47
N TYR A 134 19.61 -10.41 -5.48
CA TYR A 134 19.57 -8.96 -5.66
C TYR A 134 20.72 -8.47 -6.56
N PHE A 135 21.93 -9.03 -6.41
CA PHE A 135 23.06 -8.71 -7.28
C PHE A 135 22.97 -9.36 -8.66
N ARG A 136 22.66 -10.66 -8.74
CA ARG A 136 22.55 -11.39 -10.02
C ARG A 136 21.47 -10.81 -10.94
N SER A 137 20.42 -10.26 -10.35
CA SER A 137 19.32 -9.62 -11.07
C SER A 137 19.62 -8.18 -11.51
N ASN A 138 20.83 -7.67 -11.25
CA ASN A 138 21.19 -6.26 -11.39
C ASN A 138 20.14 -5.34 -10.72
N PHE A 139 19.69 -5.74 -9.53
CA PHE A 139 18.68 -5.06 -8.73
C PHE A 139 17.29 -4.99 -9.35
N SER A 140 17.00 -5.74 -10.42
CA SER A 140 15.69 -5.76 -11.03
C SER A 140 14.72 -6.62 -10.23
N ASN A 141 13.70 -5.99 -9.64
CA ASN A 141 12.62 -6.69 -8.92
C ASN A 141 11.94 -7.77 -9.78
N ALA A 142 11.84 -7.56 -11.10
CA ALA A 142 11.24 -8.53 -12.02
C ALA A 142 12.15 -9.74 -12.25
N ALA A 143 13.46 -9.54 -12.34
CA ALA A 143 14.42 -10.65 -12.46
C ALA A 143 14.58 -11.40 -11.13
N MET A 144 14.59 -10.71 -9.99
CA MET A 144 14.53 -11.36 -8.67
C MET A 144 13.26 -12.18 -8.48
N ALA A 145 12.12 -11.68 -8.92
CA ALA A 145 10.85 -12.40 -8.85
C ALA A 145 10.92 -13.72 -9.64
N LYS A 146 11.58 -13.74 -10.80
CA LYS A 146 11.83 -14.97 -11.56
C LYS A 146 12.79 -15.92 -10.82
N LEU A 147 13.88 -15.41 -10.26
CA LEU A 147 14.91 -16.22 -9.58
C LEU A 147 14.43 -16.83 -8.26
N LEU A 148 13.68 -16.07 -7.46
CA LEU A 148 13.18 -16.50 -6.15
C LEU A 148 11.75 -17.09 -6.24
N GLY A 149 11.18 -17.18 -7.44
CA GLY A 149 9.82 -17.68 -7.66
C GLY A 149 8.72 -16.81 -7.04
N GLY A 150 8.95 -15.51 -6.85
CA GLY A 150 8.02 -14.60 -6.17
C GLY A 150 7.23 -13.68 -7.11
N SER A 151 6.43 -12.79 -6.53
CA SER A 151 5.89 -11.62 -7.25
C SER A 151 6.76 -10.38 -7.00
N CYS A 152 6.76 -9.41 -7.91
CA CYS A 152 7.48 -8.14 -7.72
C CYS A 152 7.08 -7.41 -6.44
N THR A 153 5.79 -7.48 -6.07
CA THR A 153 5.27 -6.89 -4.83
C THR A 153 5.86 -7.57 -3.60
N TRP A 154 5.96 -8.90 -3.63
CA TRP A 154 6.59 -9.66 -2.55
C TRP A 154 8.09 -9.34 -2.43
N ILE A 155 8.81 -9.23 -3.55
CA ILE A 155 10.22 -8.81 -3.56
C ILE A 155 10.38 -7.42 -2.93
N ARG A 156 9.53 -6.45 -3.29
CA ARG A 156 9.59 -5.11 -2.70
C ARG A 156 9.40 -5.15 -1.18
N SER A 157 8.43 -5.91 -0.69
CA SER A 157 8.23 -6.09 0.76
C SER A 157 9.40 -6.82 1.42
N LEU A 158 10.00 -7.79 0.74
CA LEU A 158 11.14 -8.56 1.21
C LEU A 158 12.39 -7.69 1.37
N LEU A 159 12.68 -6.82 0.39
CA LEU A 159 13.80 -5.88 0.44
C LEU A 159 13.65 -4.90 1.60
N VAL A 160 12.46 -4.32 1.78
CA VAL A 160 12.17 -3.43 2.93
C VAL A 160 12.38 -4.15 4.26
N ARG A 161 11.92 -5.41 4.37
CA ARG A 161 12.09 -6.21 5.58
C ARG A 161 13.55 -6.52 5.91
N LEU A 162 14.39 -6.71 4.88
CA LEU A 162 15.82 -6.96 5.02
C LEU A 162 16.66 -5.67 5.03
N ASN A 163 16.01 -4.51 5.12
CA ASN A 163 16.64 -3.20 5.05
C ASN A 163 17.56 -3.01 3.83
N LEU A 164 17.18 -3.61 2.69
CA LEU A 164 17.85 -3.48 1.41
C LEU A 164 17.20 -2.36 0.56
N PRO A 165 18.01 -1.58 -0.19
CA PRO A 165 17.48 -0.48 -0.96
C PRO A 165 16.57 -0.95 -2.10
N PRO A 166 15.62 -0.12 -2.54
CA PRO A 166 14.83 -0.40 -3.73
C PRO A 166 15.68 -0.36 -5.01
N ALA A 167 15.30 -1.18 -5.99
CA ALA A 167 15.81 -1.14 -7.37
C ALA A 167 15.88 0.27 -7.97
N SER A 168 14.91 1.13 -7.66
CA SER A 168 14.83 2.50 -8.18
C SER A 168 15.92 3.42 -7.65
N LEU A 169 16.50 3.11 -6.49
CA LEU A 169 17.55 3.89 -5.84
C LEU A 169 18.93 3.42 -6.27
N ILE A 170 19.20 2.11 -6.20
CA ILE A 170 20.53 1.56 -6.52
C ILE A 170 20.73 1.21 -8.01
N GLY A 171 19.64 0.96 -8.74
CA GLY A 171 19.67 0.54 -10.14
C GLY A 171 20.13 1.63 -11.11
N LYS A 172 20.28 2.87 -10.64
CA LYS A 172 20.90 3.95 -11.41
C LYS A 172 22.41 3.86 -11.26
N ALA A 173 23.13 3.61 -12.37
CA ALA A 173 24.61 3.48 -12.37
C ALA A 173 25.33 4.63 -11.65
N ARG A 174 24.85 5.87 -11.81
CA ARG A 174 25.31 7.06 -11.10
C ARG A 174 25.26 6.95 -9.57
N ASN A 175 24.18 6.40 -9.02
CA ASN A 175 24.01 6.29 -7.58
C ASN A 175 24.95 5.22 -7.01
N ARG A 176 25.25 4.16 -7.78
CA ARG A 176 26.26 3.15 -7.43
C ARG A 176 27.67 3.74 -7.42
N ALA A 177 28.03 4.52 -8.44
CA ALA A 177 29.34 5.17 -8.52
C ALA A 177 29.54 6.19 -7.38
N ALA A 178 28.51 6.96 -7.04
CA ALA A 178 28.53 7.86 -5.89
C ALA A 178 28.72 7.11 -4.57
N LEU A 179 27.98 6.03 -4.35
CA LEU A 179 28.10 5.20 -3.14
C LEU A 179 29.51 4.59 -2.98
N MET A 180 30.11 4.11 -4.07
CA MET A 180 31.46 3.55 -4.06
C MET A 180 32.52 4.62 -3.76
N SER A 181 32.38 5.81 -4.36
CA SER A 181 33.27 6.95 -4.10
C SER A 181 33.18 7.40 -2.64
N PHE A 182 31.97 7.48 -2.09
CA PHE A 182 31.76 7.80 -0.68
C PHE A 182 32.40 6.77 0.25
N LYS A 183 32.22 5.46 -0.01
CA LYS A 183 32.87 4.40 0.78
C LYS A 183 34.39 4.38 0.64
N ALA A 184 34.95 4.95 -0.42
CA ALA A 184 36.39 5.14 -0.59
C ALA A 184 36.94 6.36 0.20
N GLY A 185 36.08 7.06 0.96
CA GLY A 185 36.47 8.20 1.80
C GLY A 185 36.20 9.56 1.16
N ALA A 186 35.58 9.63 -0.02
CA ALA A 186 35.15 10.90 -0.60
C ALA A 186 33.99 11.49 0.21
N ASN A 187 33.93 12.82 0.31
CA ASN A 187 32.78 13.49 0.92
C ASN A 187 31.52 13.32 0.01
N ILE A 188 30.33 13.47 0.60
CA ILE A 188 29.04 13.24 -0.09
C ILE A 188 28.94 14.10 -1.36
N ASP A 189 29.31 15.39 -1.27
CA ASP A 189 29.18 16.33 -2.38
C ASP A 189 30.11 15.99 -3.55
N SER A 190 31.37 15.62 -3.28
CA SER A 190 32.33 15.20 -4.30
C SER A 190 31.94 13.87 -4.94
N ALA A 191 31.42 12.92 -4.15
CA ALA A 191 30.95 11.63 -4.63
C ALA A 191 29.71 11.77 -5.53
N CYS A 192 28.77 12.64 -5.17
CA CYS A 192 27.61 12.95 -6.00
C CYS A 192 27.99 13.70 -7.27
N THR A 193 28.91 14.68 -7.17
CA THR A 193 29.35 15.50 -8.30
C THR A 193 30.11 14.67 -9.32
N SER A 194 31.03 13.80 -8.89
CA SER A 194 31.81 12.95 -9.80
C SER A 194 30.96 11.93 -10.53
N ALA A 195 29.89 11.44 -9.91
CA ALA A 195 29.01 10.43 -10.46
C ALA A 195 27.75 11.00 -11.14
N GLY A 196 27.49 12.31 -11.02
CA GLY A 196 26.24 12.95 -11.48
C GLY A 196 24.99 12.45 -10.76
N ALA A 197 25.12 12.04 -9.50
CA ALA A 197 24.04 11.53 -8.66
C ALA A 197 23.40 12.64 -7.80
N SER A 198 22.12 12.47 -7.45
CA SER A 198 21.48 13.39 -6.49
C SER A 198 22.01 13.11 -5.08
N VAL A 199 22.31 14.17 -4.33
CA VAL A 199 22.67 14.09 -2.91
C VAL A 199 21.55 13.43 -2.11
N THR A 200 20.29 13.72 -2.43
CA THR A 200 19.13 13.10 -1.76
C THR A 200 19.08 11.59 -1.98
N ASP A 201 19.32 11.13 -3.21
CA ASP A 201 19.33 9.70 -3.55
C ASP A 201 20.48 8.98 -2.82
N LEU A 202 21.63 9.63 -2.68
CA LEU A 202 22.78 9.07 -1.95
C LEU A 202 22.52 9.00 -0.45
N VAL A 203 21.99 10.07 0.16
CA VAL A 203 21.63 10.08 1.59
C VAL A 203 20.56 9.04 1.89
N ASP A 204 19.57 8.87 1.02
CA ASP A 204 18.56 7.83 1.17
C ASP A 204 19.16 6.42 1.04
N LEU A 205 20.18 6.24 0.19
CA LEU A 205 20.94 4.98 0.12
C LEU A 205 21.74 4.69 1.39
N LEU A 206 22.31 5.72 2.03
CA LEU A 206 23.07 5.59 3.28
C LEU A 206 22.20 5.19 4.49
N ARG A 207 20.87 5.33 4.39
CA ARG A 207 19.93 4.92 5.44
C ARG A 207 19.68 3.41 5.50
N PHE A 208 20.12 2.67 4.48
CA PHE A 208 19.97 1.21 4.42
C PHE A 208 21.19 0.49 5.02
N ASP A 209 21.04 -0.79 5.33
CA ASP A 209 22.13 -1.60 5.86
C ASP A 209 23.13 -1.92 4.74
N LEU A 210 24.11 -1.03 4.58
CA LEU A 210 25.08 -1.07 3.49
C LEU A 210 26.22 -2.07 3.73
N ASP A 211 26.32 -2.67 4.92
CA ASP A 211 27.40 -3.61 5.25
C ASP A 211 27.16 -4.99 4.65
N LEU A 212 25.89 -5.36 4.43
CA LEU A 212 25.49 -6.50 3.60
C LEU A 212 25.80 -6.30 2.11
N LEU A 213 25.91 -5.05 1.64
CA LEU A 213 26.04 -4.72 0.22
C LEU A 213 27.51 -4.62 -0.26
N VAL A 214 28.45 -4.18 0.58
CA VAL A 214 29.86 -3.97 0.17
C VAL A 214 30.56 -5.23 -0.36
N PRO A 215 30.46 -6.39 0.31
CA PRO A 215 31.19 -7.59 -0.12
C PRO A 215 30.73 -8.08 -1.49
N LEU A 216 29.47 -7.79 -1.84
CA LEU A 216 28.82 -8.27 -3.05
C LEU A 216 28.90 -7.27 -4.22
N ILE A 217 28.93 -5.96 -3.94
CA ILE A 217 29.22 -4.94 -4.97
C ILE A 217 30.64 -5.10 -5.53
N ARG A 218 31.62 -5.53 -4.73
CA ARG A 218 33.00 -5.76 -5.23
C ARG A 218 33.13 -6.98 -6.15
N ARG A 219 32.14 -7.87 -6.21
CA ARG A 219 32.19 -9.13 -6.97
C ARG A 219 31.47 -9.10 -8.32
N GLY A 220 30.72 -8.03 -8.63
CA GLY A 220 29.98 -7.88 -9.89
C GLY A 220 30.36 -6.60 -10.60
#